data_AF-A0A923EKX8-F1
#
_entry.id   AF-A0A923EKX8-F1
#
_cell.length_a   1.000
_cell.length_b   1.000
_cell.length_c   1.000
_cell.angle_alpha   90.00
_cell.angle_beta   90.00
_cell.angle_gamma   90.00
#
_symmetry.space_group_name_H-M   'P 1'
#
loop_
_entity.id
_entity.type
_entity.pdbx_description
1 polymer ?
#
loop_
_entity_poly.entity_id
_entity_poly.type
_entity_poly.pdbx_seq_one_letter_code
_entity_poly.pdbx_strand_id
1 'polypeptide(L)'
;MTEEIKFEVGEKYENMKGVFKVVAIGRDSMDIRWEDGEEIATPISLQKRIIERMQYEKELEAAQAAQKAKKAKASTSRGGKHFAGLENTDFSNKVSKTTWRGRGQLGGAVVQRFKNKQFKFNSWAVLRKPEVGWLDVNRQKQVDLKLQVKFYARVEEENLFFGVQIPTPDPSGTEKSDWHALMTWLGKPENDSWLAKQGISHDLYFCDLAKQGFTGTLEAKNDQWVHGGPDKKETAVESLSAFLAAAGKSGAMDLRIEKQMGKDAAIEKKKSIAGDMAALFETLMPLYAAAATWNT
;
A
#
# COMPACT_ATOMS: atom_id res chain seq x y z
N MET A 1 -3.31 17.27 -32.73
CA MET A 1 -3.42 17.95 -34.04
C MET A 1 -4.90 17.95 -34.36
N THR A 2 -5.59 19.07 -34.18
CA THR A 2 -7.02 19.19 -34.50
C THR A 2 -7.14 19.35 -36.00
N GLU A 3 -7.72 18.35 -36.67
CA GLU A 3 -8.11 18.48 -38.08
C GLU A 3 -9.21 19.54 -38.18
N GLU A 4 -9.00 20.54 -39.02
CA GLU A 4 -9.96 21.62 -39.21
C GLU A 4 -11.17 21.09 -39.98
N ILE A 5 -12.32 20.97 -39.31
CA ILE A 5 -13.55 20.47 -39.93
C ILE A 5 -13.98 21.45 -41.04
N LYS A 6 -14.06 20.95 -42.27
CA LYS A 6 -14.59 21.66 -43.45
C LYS A 6 -15.90 20.99 -43.86
N PHE A 7 -16.97 21.77 -43.94
CA PHE A 7 -18.27 21.29 -44.39
C PHE A 7 -18.35 21.38 -45.92
N GLU A 8 -18.98 20.38 -46.52
CA GLU A 8 -19.19 20.30 -47.97
C GLU A 8 -20.68 20.06 -48.27
N VAL A 9 -21.19 20.74 -49.30
CA VAL A 9 -22.58 20.59 -49.75
C VAL A 9 -22.78 19.17 -50.26
N GLY A 10 -23.84 18.50 -49.81
CA GLY A 10 -24.13 17.12 -50.19
C GLY A 10 -23.62 16.08 -49.19
N GLU A 11 -22.71 16.44 -48.29
CA GLU A 11 -22.14 15.53 -47.30
C GLU A 11 -23.00 15.42 -46.03
N LYS A 12 -22.86 14.29 -45.32
CA LYS A 12 -23.55 13.99 -44.06
C LYS A 12 -22.62 14.16 -42.87
N TYR A 13 -23.13 14.80 -41.81
CA TYR A 13 -22.44 15.02 -40.55
C TYR A 13 -23.40 14.70 -39.39
N GLU A 14 -22.86 14.53 -38.18
CA GLU A 14 -23.66 14.22 -36.98
C GLU A 14 -23.51 15.34 -35.95
N ASN A 15 -24.62 15.77 -35.35
CA ASN A 15 -24.64 16.64 -34.18
C ASN A 15 -25.54 16.05 -33.08
N MET A 16 -25.75 16.78 -31.98
CA MET A 16 -26.53 16.28 -30.85
C MET A 16 -28.01 15.96 -31.17
N LYS A 17 -28.56 16.47 -32.28
CA LYS A 17 -29.92 16.13 -32.75
C LYS A 17 -29.93 14.88 -33.63
N GLY A 18 -28.81 14.55 -34.26
CA GLY A 18 -28.66 13.39 -35.13
C GLY A 18 -27.89 13.72 -36.41
N VAL A 19 -27.99 12.80 -37.38
CA VAL A 19 -27.34 12.94 -38.69
C VAL A 19 -28.07 13.99 -39.54
N PHE A 20 -27.32 14.94 -40.08
CA PHE A 20 -27.81 15.97 -40.98
C PHE A 20 -26.99 15.99 -42.28
N LYS A 21 -27.61 16.49 -43.35
CA LYS A 21 -26.98 16.72 -44.65
C LYS A 21 -26.86 18.23 -44.89
N VAL A 22 -25.72 18.67 -45.42
CA VAL A 22 -25.55 20.08 -45.82
C VAL A 22 -26.20 20.31 -47.17
N VAL A 23 -27.16 21.24 -47.23
CA VAL A 23 -27.95 21.55 -48.43
C VAL A 23 -27.38 22.75 -49.17
N ALA A 24 -26.89 23.76 -48.44
CA ALA A 24 -26.26 24.94 -49.02
C ALA A 24 -25.22 25.53 -48.06
N ILE A 25 -24.20 26.19 -48.60
CA ILE A 25 -23.17 26.89 -47.82
C ILE A 25 -23.09 28.34 -48.30
N GLY A 26 -23.32 29.27 -47.37
CA GLY A 26 -23.09 30.70 -47.52
C GLY A 26 -21.70 31.12 -47.02
N ARG A 27 -21.48 32.42 -46.86
CA ARG A 27 -20.17 32.97 -46.43
C ARG A 27 -19.84 32.61 -44.98
N ASP A 28 -20.81 32.67 -44.08
CA ASP A 28 -20.68 32.42 -42.64
C ASP A 28 -21.74 31.46 -42.06
N SER A 29 -22.74 31.10 -42.87
CA SER A 29 -23.84 30.20 -42.54
C SER A 29 -23.95 29.03 -43.51
N MET A 30 -24.67 27.99 -43.10
CA MET A 30 -25.04 26.87 -43.96
C MET A 30 -26.45 26.40 -43.63
N ASP A 31 -27.12 25.84 -44.64
CA ASP A 31 -28.43 25.22 -44.49
C ASP A 31 -28.24 23.71 -44.33
N ILE A 32 -28.84 23.16 -43.27
CA ILE A 32 -28.76 21.75 -42.95
C ILE A 32 -30.14 21.13 -42.92
N ARG A 33 -30.24 19.87 -43.37
CA ARG A 33 -31.46 19.08 -43.39
C ARG A 33 -31.27 17.77 -42.64
N TRP A 34 -32.17 17.46 -41.70
CA TRP A 34 -32.19 16.17 -41.01
C TRP A 34 -33.06 15.14 -41.76
N GLU A 35 -32.98 13.86 -41.36
CA GLU A 35 -33.72 12.78 -42.01
C GLU A 35 -35.23 12.86 -41.82
N ASP A 36 -35.70 13.59 -40.81
CA ASP A 36 -37.11 13.94 -40.58
C ASP A 36 -37.65 15.01 -41.55
N GLY A 37 -36.77 15.57 -42.39
CA GLY A 37 -37.10 16.61 -43.37
C GLY A 37 -37.06 18.03 -42.80
N GLU A 38 -36.69 18.24 -41.53
CA GLU A 38 -36.53 19.57 -40.96
C GLU A 38 -35.28 20.27 -41.53
N GLU A 39 -35.41 21.55 -41.85
CA GLU A 39 -34.34 22.38 -42.41
C GLU A 39 -34.11 23.64 -41.58
N ILE A 40 -32.85 23.98 -41.34
CA ILE A 40 -32.49 25.22 -40.65
C ILE A 40 -31.22 25.84 -41.21
N ALA A 41 -31.18 27.18 -41.19
CA ALA A 41 -29.97 27.96 -41.40
C ALA A 41 -29.19 28.08 -40.08
N THR A 42 -27.93 27.68 -40.08
CA THR A 42 -27.06 27.71 -38.89
C THR A 42 -25.69 28.32 -39.22
N PRO A 43 -25.06 29.07 -38.30
CA PRO A 43 -23.68 29.49 -38.47
C PRO A 43 -22.75 28.28 -38.60
N ILE A 44 -21.78 28.35 -39.52
CA ILE A 44 -20.78 27.30 -39.73
C ILE A 44 -19.95 27.11 -38.45
N SER A 45 -19.55 28.20 -37.81
CA SER A 45 -18.78 28.21 -36.56
C SER A 45 -19.49 27.49 -35.41
N LEU A 46 -20.82 27.58 -35.35
CA LEU A 46 -21.63 26.91 -34.33
C LEU A 46 -21.59 25.39 -34.52
N GLN A 47 -21.78 24.90 -35.75
CA GLN A 47 -21.75 23.46 -36.03
C GLN A 47 -20.36 22.87 -35.87
N LYS A 48 -19.28 23.60 -36.24
CA LYS A 48 -17.90 23.18 -35.94
C LYS A 48 -17.71 22.94 -34.45
N ARG A 49 -18.10 23.92 -33.62
CA ARG A 49 -17.97 23.84 -32.16
C ARG A 49 -18.77 22.69 -31.56
N ILE A 50 -19.95 22.39 -32.10
CA ILE A 50 -20.76 21.25 -31.66
C ILE A 50 -20.04 19.94 -31.94
N ILE A 51 -19.51 19.75 -33.15
CA ILE A 51 -18.80 18.51 -33.52
C ILE A 51 -17.51 18.34 -32.71
N GLU A 52 -16.71 19.41 -32.56
CA GLU A 52 -15.49 19.39 -31.75
C GLU A 52 -15.78 19.00 -30.30
N ARG A 53 -16.86 19.54 -29.71
CA ARG A 53 -17.28 19.20 -28.36
C ARG A 53 -17.68 17.73 -28.24
N MET A 54 -18.44 17.19 -29.19
CA MET A 54 -18.83 15.77 -29.19
C MET A 54 -17.60 14.85 -29.33
N GLN A 55 -16.63 15.22 -30.18
CA GLN A 55 -15.39 14.47 -30.32
C GLN A 55 -14.59 14.47 -29.02
N TYR A 56 -14.46 15.63 -28.37
CA TYR A 56 -13.78 15.75 -27.08
C TYR A 56 -14.47 14.94 -25.96
N GLU A 57 -15.81 15.00 -25.88
CA GLU A 57 -16.57 14.22 -24.90
C GLU A 57 -16.43 12.71 -25.17
N LYS A 58 -16.47 12.28 -26.44
CA LYS A 58 -16.24 10.88 -26.84
C LYS A 58 -14.82 10.41 -26.53
N GLU A 59 -13.81 11.24 -26.74
CA GLU A 59 -12.43 10.97 -26.37
C GLU A 59 -12.24 10.89 -24.85
N LEU A 60 -12.89 11.78 -24.10
CA LEU A 60 -12.87 11.77 -22.63
C LEU A 60 -13.54 10.51 -22.08
N GLU A 61 -14.70 10.13 -22.62
CA GLU A 61 -15.39 8.89 -22.28
C GLU A 61 -14.58 7.65 -22.67
N ALA A 62 -13.98 7.63 -23.85
CA ALA A 62 -13.09 6.55 -24.28
C ALA A 62 -11.84 6.46 -23.39
N ALA A 63 -11.25 7.59 -22.99
CA ALA A 63 -10.12 7.64 -22.07
C ALA A 63 -10.51 7.18 -20.65
N GLN A 64 -11.69 7.58 -20.16
CA GLN A 64 -12.23 7.13 -18.88
C GLN A 64 -12.61 5.64 -18.92
N ALA A 65 -13.20 5.16 -20.01
CA ALA A 65 -13.51 3.75 -20.25
C ALA A 65 -12.22 2.93 -20.37
N ALA A 66 -11.19 3.44 -21.04
CA ALA A 66 -9.88 2.81 -21.12
C ALA A 66 -9.16 2.81 -19.76
N GLN A 67 -9.29 3.86 -18.93
CA GLN A 67 -8.78 3.86 -17.56
C GLN A 67 -9.57 2.89 -16.66
N LYS A 68 -10.90 2.85 -16.76
CA LYS A 68 -11.75 1.88 -16.05
C LYS A 68 -11.44 0.45 -16.50
N ALA A 69 -11.20 0.22 -17.80
CA ALA A 69 -10.80 -1.07 -18.35
C ALA A 69 -9.38 -1.46 -17.96
N LYS A 70 -8.43 -0.52 -17.85
CA LYS A 70 -7.08 -0.77 -17.30
C LYS A 70 -7.14 -1.12 -15.80
N LYS A 71 -7.98 -0.41 -15.02
CA LYS A 71 -8.26 -0.75 -13.61
C LYS A 71 -8.99 -2.09 -13.47
N ALA A 72 -9.91 -2.41 -14.38
CA ALA A 72 -10.64 -3.67 -14.42
C ALA A 72 -9.74 -4.84 -14.88
N LYS A 73 -8.81 -4.63 -15.82
CA LYS A 73 -7.75 -5.59 -16.20
C LYS A 73 -6.74 -5.82 -15.09
N ALA A 74 -6.38 -4.79 -14.34
CA ALA A 74 -5.63 -4.95 -13.09
C ALA A 74 -6.41 -5.77 -12.06
N SER A 75 -7.75 -5.64 -12.01
CA SER A 75 -8.62 -6.43 -11.11
C SER A 75 -8.96 -7.85 -11.61
N THR A 76 -8.88 -8.12 -12.91
CA THR A 76 -9.10 -9.45 -13.54
C THR A 76 -7.81 -10.24 -13.71
N SER A 77 -6.67 -9.70 -13.28
CA SER A 77 -5.50 -10.50 -12.86
C SER A 77 -5.74 -11.36 -11.60
N ARG A 78 -7.00 -11.47 -11.14
CA ARG A 78 -7.58 -12.45 -10.20
C ARG A 78 -7.39 -13.94 -10.60
N GLY A 79 -6.42 -14.24 -11.46
CA GLY A 79 -5.91 -15.57 -11.75
C GLY A 79 -4.40 -15.67 -11.57
N GLY A 80 -3.76 -14.78 -10.81
CA GLY A 80 -2.43 -15.06 -10.29
C GLY A 80 -2.49 -16.34 -9.47
N LYS A 81 -1.60 -17.32 -9.75
CA LYS A 81 -1.50 -18.59 -9.02
C LYS A 81 -1.76 -18.35 -7.54
N HIS A 82 -2.75 -19.02 -6.95
CA HIS A 82 -2.96 -18.94 -5.51
C HIS A 82 -1.65 -19.21 -4.78
N PHE A 83 -1.39 -18.46 -3.71
CA PHE A 83 -0.19 -18.65 -2.90
C PHE A 83 -0.09 -20.10 -2.42
N ALA A 84 0.89 -20.83 -2.94
CA ALA A 84 1.13 -22.24 -2.63
C ALA A 84 2.13 -22.43 -1.48
N GLY A 85 2.95 -21.41 -1.21
CA GLY A 85 4.06 -21.45 -0.26
C GLY A 85 5.22 -20.59 -0.75
N LEU A 86 6.21 -20.43 0.13
CA LEU A 86 7.52 -19.91 -0.26
C LEU A 86 8.35 -21.04 -0.87
N GLU A 87 9.18 -20.70 -1.85
CA GLU A 87 10.11 -21.62 -2.51
C GLU A 87 11.56 -21.26 -2.19
N ASN A 88 12.49 -22.19 -2.40
CA ASN A 88 13.92 -21.96 -2.18
C ASN A 88 14.43 -20.69 -2.91
N THR A 89 13.92 -20.45 -4.11
CA THR A 89 14.28 -19.28 -4.93
C THR A 89 13.75 -17.94 -4.39
N ASP A 90 12.80 -17.95 -3.45
CA ASP A 90 12.30 -16.73 -2.82
C ASP A 90 13.28 -16.17 -1.79
N PHE A 91 14.14 -17.02 -1.20
CA PHE A 91 15.13 -16.64 -0.18
C PHE A 91 16.37 -16.04 -0.83
N SER A 92 16.26 -14.76 -1.17
CA SER A 92 17.34 -13.98 -1.76
C SER A 92 17.22 -12.51 -1.40
N ASN A 93 18.37 -11.86 -1.24
CA ASN A 93 18.46 -10.41 -1.11
C ASN A 93 18.07 -9.66 -2.40
N LYS A 94 17.88 -10.38 -3.52
CA LYS A 94 17.52 -9.80 -4.82
C LYS A 94 16.02 -9.74 -5.00
N VAL A 95 15.55 -8.62 -5.57
CA VAL A 95 14.13 -8.40 -5.87
C VAL A 95 13.69 -9.09 -7.16
N SER A 96 14.63 -9.36 -8.07
CA SER A 96 14.34 -10.13 -9.29
C SER A 96 13.75 -11.49 -8.93
N LYS A 97 12.62 -11.87 -9.54
CA LYS A 97 11.92 -13.16 -9.35
C LYS A 97 11.12 -13.33 -8.05
N THR A 98 11.06 -12.33 -7.18
CA THR A 98 10.22 -12.39 -5.95
C THR A 98 8.75 -12.14 -6.27
N THR A 99 8.05 -13.20 -6.69
CA THR A 99 6.62 -13.15 -7.02
C THR A 99 5.76 -13.18 -5.75
N TRP A 100 6.24 -13.82 -4.68
CA TRP A 100 5.52 -14.09 -3.42
C TRP A 100 4.94 -12.84 -2.72
N ARG A 101 5.49 -11.65 -2.95
CA ARG A 101 5.07 -10.38 -2.31
C ARG A 101 3.78 -9.79 -2.89
N GLY A 102 3.33 -10.30 -4.04
CA GLY A 102 2.18 -9.74 -4.75
C GLY A 102 0.85 -9.95 -4.03
N ARG A 103 -0.16 -9.15 -4.40
CA ARG A 103 -1.54 -9.27 -3.89
C ARG A 103 -2.23 -10.59 -4.26
N GLY A 104 -1.81 -11.25 -5.35
CA GLY A 104 -2.28 -12.60 -5.68
C GLY A 104 -1.52 -13.71 -4.93
N GLN A 105 -0.50 -13.35 -4.15
CA GLN A 105 0.42 -14.27 -3.46
C GLN A 105 0.29 -14.10 -1.94
N LEU A 106 1.40 -14.21 -1.19
CA LEU A 106 1.41 -14.14 0.28
C LEU A 106 0.74 -12.85 0.78
N GLY A 107 1.02 -11.73 0.11
CA GLY A 107 0.43 -10.42 0.43
C GLY A 107 -1.10 -10.46 0.52
N GLY A 108 -1.79 -11.06 -0.46
CA GLY A 108 -3.24 -11.21 -0.40
C GLY A 108 -3.70 -12.34 0.51
N ALA A 109 -2.93 -13.42 0.58
CA ALA A 109 -3.26 -14.57 1.41
C ALA A 109 -3.36 -14.20 2.90
N VAL A 110 -2.47 -13.34 3.39
CA VAL A 110 -2.53 -12.83 4.77
C VAL A 110 -3.75 -11.91 4.96
N VAL A 111 -4.01 -10.99 4.02
CA VAL A 111 -5.17 -10.05 4.11
C VAL A 111 -6.49 -10.80 4.21
N GLN A 112 -6.67 -11.87 3.44
CA GLN A 112 -7.88 -12.69 3.47
C GLN A 112 -8.15 -13.37 4.82
N ARG A 113 -7.15 -13.44 5.69
CA ARG A 113 -7.22 -14.10 6.99
C ARG A 113 -7.38 -13.13 8.17
N PHE A 114 -7.22 -11.83 7.94
CA PHE A 114 -7.54 -10.84 8.95
C PHE A 114 -9.03 -10.91 9.31
N LYS A 115 -9.31 -10.95 10.61
CA LYS A 115 -10.64 -10.94 11.20
C LYS A 115 -11.00 -9.56 11.75
N ASN A 116 -10.00 -8.69 11.94
CA ASN A 116 -10.19 -7.33 12.42
C ASN A 116 -11.14 -6.52 11.51
N LYS A 117 -12.10 -5.82 12.14
CA LYS A 117 -13.07 -4.95 11.45
C LYS A 117 -12.77 -3.45 11.59
N GLN A 118 -11.84 -3.09 12.49
CA GLN A 118 -11.44 -1.70 12.74
C GLN A 118 -10.60 -1.13 11.59
N PHE A 119 -9.74 -1.95 11.00
CA PHE A 119 -8.84 -1.55 9.92
C PHE A 119 -9.12 -2.34 8.66
N LYS A 120 -8.96 -1.69 7.50
CA LYS A 120 -9.08 -2.32 6.20
C LYS A 120 -7.68 -2.52 5.61
N PHE A 121 -7.04 -3.61 6.00
CA PHE A 121 -5.70 -3.94 5.52
C PHE A 121 -5.66 -4.30 4.03
N ASN A 122 -4.56 -3.92 3.38
CA ASN A 122 -4.15 -4.47 2.09
C ASN A 122 -2.62 -4.64 2.09
N SER A 123 -2.06 -5.21 1.03
CA SER A 123 -0.63 -5.45 0.88
C SER A 123 0.01 -4.66 -0.25
N TRP A 124 1.28 -4.30 -0.03
CA TRP A 124 2.14 -3.62 -0.99
C TRP A 124 3.56 -4.19 -0.92
N ALA A 125 4.10 -4.60 -2.07
CA ALA A 125 5.50 -4.98 -2.18
C ALA A 125 6.38 -3.74 -2.01
N VAL A 126 7.43 -3.86 -1.19
CA VAL A 126 8.38 -2.78 -0.98
C VAL A 126 9.32 -2.68 -2.18
N LEU A 127 9.45 -1.46 -2.72
CA LEU A 127 10.30 -1.21 -3.88
C LEU A 127 11.75 -1.57 -3.54
N ARG A 128 12.38 -2.37 -4.41
CA ARG A 128 13.81 -2.77 -4.30
C ARG A 128 14.19 -3.52 -3.01
N LYS A 129 13.25 -3.98 -2.18
CA LYS A 129 13.54 -4.87 -1.04
C LYS A 129 12.70 -6.14 -1.13
N PRO A 130 13.22 -7.35 -0.84
CA PRO A 130 12.44 -8.59 -0.79
C PRO A 130 11.51 -8.62 0.45
N GLU A 131 10.58 -7.67 0.49
CA GLU A 131 9.72 -7.34 1.62
C GLU A 131 8.32 -6.94 1.12
N VAL A 132 7.30 -7.31 1.89
CA VAL A 132 5.91 -6.90 1.69
C VAL A 132 5.41 -6.27 2.99
N GLY A 133 4.69 -5.16 2.86
CA GLY A 133 4.04 -4.48 3.98
C GLY A 133 2.52 -4.62 3.92
N TRP A 134 1.89 -4.70 5.08
CA TRP A 134 0.44 -4.59 5.27
C TRP A 134 0.10 -3.37 6.11
N LEU A 135 -0.79 -2.56 5.57
CA LEU A 135 -1.20 -1.29 6.14
C LEU A 135 -2.69 -1.08 5.89
N ASP A 136 -3.35 -0.31 6.76
CA ASP A 136 -4.70 0.17 6.48
C ASP A 136 -4.75 1.01 5.19
N VAL A 137 -5.77 0.78 4.38
CA VAL A 137 -5.91 1.40 3.04
C VAL A 137 -6.10 2.92 3.11
N ASN A 138 -6.69 3.46 4.18
CA ASN A 138 -6.83 4.91 4.31
C ASN A 138 -5.47 5.55 4.62
N ARG A 139 -4.69 4.89 5.48
CA ARG A 139 -3.34 5.33 5.85
C ARG A 139 -2.35 5.29 4.69
N GLN A 140 -2.46 4.28 3.81
CA GLN A 140 -1.60 4.17 2.62
C GLN A 140 -1.68 5.38 1.65
N LYS A 141 -2.75 6.18 1.71
CA LYS A 141 -2.92 7.35 0.83
C LYS A 141 -2.20 8.60 1.34
N GLN A 142 -1.68 8.57 2.56
CA GLN A 142 -1.01 9.69 3.19
C GLN A 142 0.46 9.78 2.70
N VAL A 143 1.03 10.99 2.77
CA VAL A 143 2.34 11.30 2.17
C VAL A 143 3.51 10.73 2.98
N ASP A 144 3.28 10.43 4.25
CA ASP A 144 4.26 10.13 5.28
C ASP A 144 4.38 8.64 5.60
N LEU A 145 4.27 7.75 4.60
CA LEU A 145 4.29 6.28 4.78
C LEU A 145 5.46 5.71 5.60
N LYS A 146 6.59 6.43 5.69
CA LYS A 146 7.75 6.04 6.49
C LYS A 146 7.53 6.28 8.00
N LEU A 147 6.64 7.19 8.35
CA LEU A 147 6.27 7.56 9.72
C LEU A 147 5.07 6.76 10.23
N GLN A 148 4.63 5.73 9.50
CA GLN A 148 3.45 4.95 9.84
C GLN A 148 3.80 3.53 10.26
N VAL A 149 3.12 3.06 11.30
CA VAL A 149 3.18 1.65 11.70
C VAL A 149 2.61 0.75 10.61
N LYS A 150 3.26 -0.38 10.34
CA LYS A 150 2.78 -1.39 9.39
C LYS A 150 3.19 -2.79 9.83
N PHE A 151 2.40 -3.79 9.48
CA PHE A 151 2.89 -5.17 9.53
C PHE A 151 3.78 -5.41 8.31
N TYR A 152 4.72 -6.35 8.40
CA TYR A 152 5.57 -6.69 7.27
C TYR A 152 6.05 -8.13 7.32
N ALA A 153 6.56 -8.59 6.19
CA ALA A 153 7.35 -9.80 6.07
C ALA A 153 8.51 -9.54 5.09
N ARG A 154 9.69 -10.06 5.42
CA ARG A 154 10.93 -9.90 4.68
C ARG A 154 11.65 -11.25 4.62
N VAL A 155 12.21 -11.58 3.47
CA VAL A 155 13.09 -12.74 3.34
C VAL A 155 14.52 -12.28 3.18
N GLU A 156 15.42 -13.02 3.80
CA GLU A 156 16.85 -13.00 3.54
C GLU A 156 17.27 -14.38 2.99
N GLU A 157 18.57 -14.65 2.88
CA GLU A 157 19.08 -15.90 2.28
C GLU A 157 18.71 -17.15 3.08
N GLU A 158 18.66 -17.05 4.41
CA GLU A 158 18.46 -18.18 5.32
C GLU A 158 17.23 -18.06 6.22
N ASN A 159 16.55 -16.91 6.19
CA ASN A 159 15.50 -16.60 7.15
C ASN A 159 14.34 -15.83 6.53
N LEU A 160 13.16 -16.08 7.07
CA LEU A 160 11.96 -15.29 6.93
C LEU A 160 11.75 -14.52 8.23
N PHE A 161 11.58 -13.20 8.11
CA PHE A 161 11.27 -12.30 9.21
C PHE A 161 9.88 -11.72 9.01
N PHE A 162 9.07 -11.64 10.06
CA PHE A 162 7.77 -10.99 9.99
C PHE A 162 7.33 -10.46 11.34
N GLY A 163 6.56 -9.38 11.33
CA GLY A 163 6.11 -8.72 12.54
C GLY A 163 5.63 -7.30 12.26
N VAL A 164 6.00 -6.37 13.13
CA VAL A 164 5.60 -4.96 13.06
C VAL A 164 6.81 -4.10 12.77
N GLN A 165 6.71 -3.26 11.75
CA GLN A 165 7.62 -2.15 11.54
C GLN A 165 7.09 -0.94 12.30
N ILE A 166 7.91 -0.46 13.22
CA ILE A 166 7.61 0.72 14.04
C ILE A 166 7.89 1.97 13.22
N PRO A 167 7.04 3.02 13.32
CA PRO A 167 7.27 4.30 12.68
C PRO A 167 8.65 4.87 13.02
N THR A 168 9.31 5.51 12.06
CA THR A 168 10.52 6.30 12.36
C THR A 168 10.12 7.50 13.25
N PRO A 169 10.96 7.89 14.23
CA PRO A 169 10.77 9.12 14.98
C PRO A 169 10.57 10.31 14.05
N ASP A 170 9.53 11.11 14.30
CA ASP A 170 9.28 12.32 13.52
C ASP A 170 10.33 13.39 13.85
N PRO A 171 11.18 13.80 12.89
CA PRO A 171 12.21 14.80 13.13
C PRO A 171 11.62 16.19 13.43
N SER A 172 10.36 16.45 13.07
CA SER A 172 9.67 17.70 13.40
C SER A 172 9.09 17.71 14.82
N GLY A 173 9.17 16.59 15.55
CA GLY A 173 8.78 16.50 16.96
C GLY A 173 7.29 16.70 17.21
N THR A 174 6.43 16.46 16.21
CA THR A 174 5.00 16.68 16.39
C THR A 174 4.40 15.64 17.34
N GLU A 175 3.58 16.12 18.29
CA GLU A 175 2.81 15.28 19.22
C GLU A 175 1.76 14.40 18.50
N LYS A 176 1.58 14.58 17.18
CA LYS A 176 0.59 13.88 16.35
C LYS A 176 1.21 12.82 15.44
N SER A 177 2.40 12.34 15.75
CA SER A 177 3.06 11.24 15.03
C SER A 177 2.73 9.86 15.63
N ASP A 178 2.72 8.81 14.80
CA ASP A 178 2.59 7.43 15.28
C ASP A 178 3.68 7.07 16.30
N TRP A 179 4.88 7.61 16.12
CA TRP A 179 5.98 7.42 17.07
C TRP A 179 5.62 7.95 18.45
N HIS A 180 5.13 9.19 18.53
CA HIS A 180 4.71 9.78 19.81
C HIS A 180 3.55 8.99 20.43
N ALA A 181 2.54 8.62 19.64
CA ALA A 181 1.40 7.81 20.10
C ALA A 181 1.87 6.48 20.68
N LEU A 182 2.79 5.80 20.01
CA LEU A 182 3.37 4.55 20.47
C LEU A 182 4.18 4.73 21.76
N MET A 183 5.03 5.75 21.85
CA MET A 183 5.83 5.99 23.06
C MET A 183 4.92 6.30 24.26
N THR A 184 3.87 7.09 24.08
CA THR A 184 2.86 7.35 25.12
C THR A 184 2.13 6.07 25.54
N TRP A 185 1.80 5.20 24.58
CA TRP A 185 1.16 3.91 24.88
C TRP A 185 2.10 2.95 25.64
N LEU A 186 3.38 2.87 25.25
CA LEU A 186 4.42 2.08 25.94
C LEU A 186 4.85 2.68 27.28
N GLY A 187 4.55 3.95 27.54
CA GLY A 187 4.78 4.59 28.84
C GLY A 187 3.90 4.00 29.95
N LYS A 188 2.86 3.23 29.60
CA LYS A 188 1.99 2.57 30.56
C LYS A 188 2.54 1.17 30.92
N PRO A 189 2.82 0.87 32.20
CA PRO A 189 3.42 -0.40 32.62
C PRO A 189 2.66 -1.64 32.17
N GLU A 190 1.33 -1.58 32.11
CA GLU A 190 0.47 -2.67 31.65
C GLU A 190 0.67 -3.01 30.17
N ASN A 191 0.94 -2.01 29.33
CA ASN A 191 1.17 -2.20 27.90
C ASN A 191 2.59 -2.71 27.63
N ASP A 192 3.56 -2.18 28.37
CA ASP A 192 4.95 -2.68 28.33
C ASP A 192 5.01 -4.15 28.74
N SER A 193 4.38 -4.49 29.88
CA SER A 193 4.26 -5.87 30.36
C SER A 193 3.51 -6.77 29.39
N TRP A 194 2.44 -6.27 28.76
CA TRP A 194 1.71 -7.02 27.74
C TRP A 194 2.60 -7.33 26.54
N LEU A 195 3.40 -6.37 26.08
CA LEU A 195 4.28 -6.55 24.92
C LEU A 195 5.44 -7.49 25.25
N ALA A 196 5.99 -7.43 26.47
CA ALA A 196 6.99 -8.38 26.95
C ALA A 196 6.45 -9.82 26.92
N LYS A 197 5.20 -10.03 27.36
CA LYS A 197 4.52 -11.33 27.27
C LYS A 197 4.32 -11.80 25.84
N GLN A 198 4.02 -10.89 24.91
CA GLN A 198 3.96 -11.25 23.48
C GLN A 198 5.34 -11.63 22.94
N GLY A 199 6.39 -10.91 23.37
CA GLY A 199 7.78 -11.23 23.08
C GLY A 199 8.15 -12.65 23.47
N ILE A 200 7.85 -13.03 24.71
CA ILE A 200 8.11 -14.39 25.23
C ILE A 200 7.25 -15.44 24.52
N SER A 201 5.95 -15.19 24.34
CA SER A 201 5.01 -16.19 23.82
C SER A 201 5.18 -16.49 22.32
N HIS A 202 5.76 -15.54 21.58
CA HIS A 202 5.88 -15.62 20.13
C HIS A 202 7.32 -15.54 19.62
N ASP A 203 8.32 -15.58 20.51
CA ASP A 203 9.74 -15.41 20.19
C ASP A 203 10.01 -14.12 19.41
N LEU A 204 9.46 -13.00 19.88
CA LEU A 204 9.66 -11.69 19.24
C LEU A 204 10.81 -10.96 19.89
N TYR A 205 11.58 -10.28 19.06
CA TYR A 205 12.63 -9.38 19.48
C TYR A 205 12.53 -8.05 18.74
N PHE A 206 13.12 -7.03 19.34
CA PHE A 206 13.31 -5.74 18.73
C PHE A 206 14.68 -5.66 18.08
N CYS A 207 14.74 -5.06 16.89
CA CYS A 207 16.00 -4.72 16.24
C CYS A 207 15.88 -3.41 15.46
N ASP A 208 17.00 -2.69 15.32
CA ASP A 208 17.12 -1.58 14.38
C ASP A 208 17.95 -2.03 13.16
N LEU A 209 17.27 -2.21 12.01
CA LEU A 209 17.95 -2.64 10.78
C LEU A 209 18.89 -1.58 10.23
N ALA A 210 18.68 -0.29 10.56
CA ALA A 210 19.56 0.80 10.16
C ALA A 210 20.81 0.91 11.06
N LYS A 211 20.77 0.29 12.26
CA LYS A 211 21.83 0.32 13.27
C LYS A 211 22.23 1.74 13.67
N GLN A 212 21.27 2.68 13.65
CA GLN A 212 21.47 4.09 13.97
C GLN A 212 20.98 4.43 15.39
N GLY A 213 19.96 3.74 15.88
CA GLY A 213 19.44 3.89 17.24
C GLY A 213 20.15 2.98 18.25
N PHE A 214 20.29 1.70 17.91
CA PHE A 214 21.05 0.72 18.70
C PHE A 214 21.54 -0.43 17.81
N THR A 215 22.43 -1.26 18.34
CA THR A 215 22.91 -2.49 17.68
C THR A 215 22.56 -3.71 18.52
N GLY A 216 22.42 -4.88 17.88
CA GLY A 216 22.00 -6.11 18.55
C GLY A 216 20.48 -6.26 18.62
N THR A 217 20.00 -7.05 19.57
CA THR A 217 18.56 -7.34 19.78
C THR A 217 18.10 -6.93 21.17
N LEU A 218 16.83 -6.59 21.29
CA LEU A 218 16.18 -6.32 22.57
C LEU A 218 15.01 -7.31 22.74
N GLU A 219 15.08 -8.11 23.79
CA GLU A 219 14.24 -9.29 24.00
C GLU A 219 13.66 -9.30 25.41
N ALA A 220 12.47 -9.86 25.58
CA ALA A 220 11.91 -10.08 26.91
C ALA A 220 12.37 -11.45 27.44
N LYS A 221 13.01 -11.46 28.61
CA LYS A 221 13.45 -12.67 29.33
C LYS A 221 12.99 -12.57 30.77
N ASN A 222 12.31 -13.60 31.29
CA ASN A 222 11.80 -13.63 32.66
C ASN A 222 11.03 -12.35 33.04
N ASP A 223 10.14 -11.90 32.15
CA ASP A 223 9.34 -10.66 32.29
C ASP A 223 10.16 -9.35 32.37
N GLN A 224 11.44 -9.36 32.00
CA GLN A 224 12.30 -8.18 31.92
C GLN A 224 12.87 -8.01 30.51
N TRP A 225 12.93 -6.76 30.04
CA TRP A 225 13.61 -6.46 28.78
C TRP A 225 15.12 -6.54 28.95
N VAL A 226 15.79 -7.17 27.98
CA VAL A 226 17.22 -7.38 27.96
C VAL A 226 17.76 -6.98 26.59
N HIS A 227 18.71 -6.06 26.58
CA HIS A 227 19.44 -5.66 25.39
C HIS A 227 20.70 -6.51 25.25
N GLY A 228 20.78 -7.31 24.19
CA GLY A 228 21.96 -8.07 23.81
C GLY A 228 22.81 -7.29 22.83
N GLY A 229 23.91 -6.71 23.31
CA GLY A 229 24.85 -5.96 22.48
C GLY A 229 25.65 -6.83 21.50
N PRO A 230 26.44 -6.23 20.58
CA PRO A 230 27.29 -6.96 19.63
C PRO A 230 28.34 -7.86 20.30
N ASP A 231 28.74 -7.52 21.52
CA ASP A 231 29.67 -8.27 22.35
C ASP A 231 29.01 -9.43 23.11
N LYS A 232 27.72 -9.71 22.83
CA LYS A 232 26.88 -10.70 23.52
C LYS A 232 26.72 -10.43 25.02
N LYS A 233 27.01 -9.21 25.49
CA LYS A 233 26.66 -8.82 26.85
C LYS A 233 25.20 -8.42 26.90
N GLU A 234 24.52 -8.95 27.90
CA GLU A 234 23.13 -8.68 28.18
C GLU A 234 23.02 -7.59 29.23
N THR A 235 22.29 -6.53 28.90
CA THR A 235 22.01 -5.42 29.81
C THR A 235 20.52 -5.34 30.06
N ALA A 236 20.11 -5.31 31.33
CA ALA A 236 18.72 -5.11 31.70
C ALA A 236 18.23 -3.73 31.24
N VAL A 237 17.01 -3.70 30.70
CA VAL A 237 16.31 -2.48 30.29
C VAL A 237 15.11 -2.30 31.22
N GLU A 238 15.19 -1.31 32.09
CA GLU A 238 14.14 -1.03 33.10
C GLU A 238 12.86 -0.47 32.49
N SER A 239 12.98 0.31 31.42
CA SER A 239 11.86 0.93 30.73
C SER A 239 12.06 0.84 29.22
N LEU A 240 11.18 0.09 28.55
CA LEU A 240 11.22 -0.06 27.10
C LEU A 240 11.02 1.29 26.40
N SER A 241 10.05 2.08 26.85
CA SER A 241 9.76 3.39 26.27
C SER A 241 10.93 4.36 26.41
N ALA A 242 11.59 4.40 27.57
CA ALA A 242 12.77 5.25 27.77
C ALA A 242 13.94 4.82 26.87
N PHE A 243 14.18 3.50 26.75
CA PHE A 243 15.22 2.96 25.88
C PHE A 243 14.97 3.32 24.42
N LEU A 244 13.75 3.08 23.92
CA LEU A 244 13.38 3.39 22.53
C LEU A 244 13.37 4.90 22.26
N ALA A 245 12.93 5.72 23.21
CA ALA A 245 13.00 7.18 23.11
C ALA A 245 14.45 7.68 23.00
N ALA A 246 15.38 7.08 23.74
CA ALA A 246 16.80 7.40 23.61
C ALA A 246 17.36 6.97 22.25
N ALA A 247 17.06 5.75 21.80
CA ALA A 247 17.48 5.24 20.48
C ALA A 247 16.92 6.07 19.33
N GLY A 248 15.67 6.57 19.48
CA GLY A 248 14.98 7.37 18.47
C GLY A 248 15.58 8.76 18.24
N LYS A 249 16.46 9.26 19.12
CA LYS A 249 17.12 10.57 18.94
C LYS A 249 18.00 10.64 17.68
N SER A 250 18.42 9.50 17.13
CA SER A 250 19.15 9.46 15.86
C SER A 250 18.29 9.87 14.65
N GLY A 251 16.96 9.78 14.74
CA GLY A 251 16.01 10.13 13.66
C GLY A 251 16.04 9.23 12.43
N ALA A 252 16.96 8.26 12.33
CA ALA A 252 17.18 7.41 11.15
C ALA A 252 16.93 5.92 11.42
N MET A 253 16.20 5.61 12.48
CA MET A 253 15.96 4.23 12.94
C MET A 253 14.98 3.47 12.03
N ASP A 254 15.32 2.22 11.69
CA ASP A 254 14.42 1.24 11.04
C ASP A 254 14.05 0.16 12.07
N LEU A 255 13.23 0.58 13.05
CA LEU A 255 12.87 -0.25 14.20
C LEU A 255 11.81 -1.29 13.83
N ARG A 256 12.11 -2.53 14.20
CA ARG A 256 11.27 -3.69 13.96
C ARG A 256 11.01 -4.45 15.25
N ILE A 257 9.81 -5.01 15.36
CA ILE A 257 9.48 -6.09 16.28
C ILE A 257 9.21 -7.29 15.38
N GLU A 258 10.06 -8.31 15.43
CA GLU A 258 9.98 -9.41 14.47
C GLU A 258 10.17 -10.78 15.09
N LYS A 259 9.50 -11.76 14.48
CA LYS A 259 9.78 -13.18 14.63
C LYS A 259 10.72 -13.59 13.50
N GLN A 260 11.75 -14.36 13.84
CA GLN A 260 12.60 -15.03 12.86
C GLN A 260 12.14 -16.48 12.66
N MET A 261 12.11 -16.92 11.41
CA MET A 261 11.83 -18.31 11.03
C MET A 261 12.87 -18.76 10.02
N GLY A 262 13.53 -19.89 10.28
CA GLY A 262 14.48 -20.48 9.35
C GLY A 262 13.83 -20.83 8.01
N LYS A 263 14.62 -20.72 6.93
CA LYS A 263 14.19 -20.97 5.55
C LYS A 263 13.47 -22.29 5.34
N ASP A 264 14.05 -23.40 5.82
CA ASP A 264 13.45 -24.73 5.61
C ASP A 264 12.10 -24.84 6.31
N ALA A 265 11.98 -24.33 7.54
CA ALA A 265 10.73 -24.29 8.27
C ALA A 265 9.67 -23.42 7.55
N ALA A 266 10.07 -22.28 7.00
CA ALA A 266 9.19 -21.39 6.25
C ALA A 266 8.68 -22.03 4.95
N ILE A 267 9.52 -22.79 4.24
CA ILE A 267 9.14 -23.54 3.03
C ILE A 267 8.18 -24.69 3.39
N GLU A 268 8.48 -25.43 4.47
CA GLU A 268 7.66 -26.55 4.94
C GLU A 268 6.22 -26.14 5.25
N LYS A 269 6.03 -24.92 5.77
CA LYS A 269 4.71 -24.36 6.07
C LYS A 269 3.82 -24.22 4.83
N LYS A 270 4.37 -24.14 3.61
CA LYS A 270 3.59 -23.96 2.38
C LYS A 270 2.57 -22.80 2.54
N LYS A 271 1.32 -22.99 2.13
CA LYS A 271 0.23 -22.02 2.31
C LYS A 271 -0.13 -21.68 3.76
N SER A 272 0.28 -22.50 4.75
CA SER A 272 -0.08 -22.28 6.16
C SER A 272 0.65 -21.10 6.78
N ILE A 273 1.80 -20.69 6.24
CA ILE A 273 2.56 -19.52 6.73
C ILE A 273 1.72 -18.23 6.71
N ALA A 274 0.81 -18.09 5.75
CA ALA A 274 -0.11 -16.96 5.71
C ALA A 274 -1.08 -16.92 6.91
N GLY A 275 -1.44 -18.10 7.44
CA GLY A 275 -2.22 -18.25 8.67
C GLY A 275 -1.41 -17.87 9.91
N ASP A 276 -0.19 -18.38 10.02
CA ASP A 276 0.71 -18.09 11.14
C ASP A 276 1.00 -16.58 11.23
N MET A 277 1.28 -15.93 10.10
CA MET A 277 1.48 -14.47 10.03
C MET A 277 0.23 -13.71 10.46
N ALA A 278 -0.95 -14.06 9.91
CA ALA A 278 -2.18 -13.37 10.25
C ALA A 278 -2.53 -13.53 11.74
N ALA A 279 -2.31 -14.71 12.33
CA ALA A 279 -2.53 -14.95 13.76
C ALA A 279 -1.59 -14.10 14.64
N LEU A 280 -0.31 -14.00 14.26
CA LEU A 280 0.63 -13.13 14.97
C LEU A 280 0.23 -11.65 14.85
N PHE A 281 -0.12 -11.20 13.64
CA PHE A 281 -0.51 -9.81 13.40
C PHE A 281 -1.79 -9.42 14.15
N GLU A 282 -2.77 -10.32 14.27
CA GLU A 282 -3.95 -10.12 15.11
C GLU A 282 -3.59 -10.02 16.59
N THR A 283 -2.63 -10.82 17.04
CA THR A 283 -2.12 -10.74 18.43
C THR A 283 -1.43 -9.40 18.68
N LEU A 284 -0.69 -8.87 17.70
CA LEU A 284 -0.02 -7.57 17.77
C LEU A 284 -0.91 -6.38 17.36
N MET A 285 -2.20 -6.61 17.13
CA MET A 285 -3.14 -5.56 16.73
C MET A 285 -3.28 -4.42 17.76
N PRO A 286 -3.27 -4.66 19.08
CA PRO A 286 -3.31 -3.57 20.05
C PRO A 286 -2.15 -2.57 19.90
N LEU A 287 -0.95 -3.07 19.61
CA LEU A 287 0.23 -2.24 19.32
C LEU A 287 0.03 -1.42 18.04
N TYR A 288 -0.44 -2.06 16.96
CA TYR A 288 -0.75 -1.39 15.71
C TYR A 288 -1.78 -0.27 15.92
N ALA A 289 -2.88 -0.58 16.61
CA ALA A 289 -3.96 0.36 16.87
C ALA A 289 -3.51 1.55 17.73
N ALA A 290 -2.65 1.31 18.73
CA ALA A 290 -2.10 2.35 19.58
C ALA A 290 -1.18 3.34 18.84
N ALA A 291 -0.45 2.87 17.85
CA ALA A 291 0.35 3.75 16.99
C ALA A 291 -0.53 4.45 15.93
N ALA A 292 -1.56 3.76 15.43
CA ALA A 292 -2.46 4.23 14.37
C ALA A 292 -3.60 5.16 14.86
N THR A 293 -3.45 5.85 16.00
CA THR A 293 -4.54 6.59 16.67
C THR A 293 -4.97 7.87 15.97
N TRP A 294 -4.11 8.46 15.15
CA TRP A 294 -4.40 9.71 14.44
C TRP A 294 -4.85 9.38 13.02
N ASN A 295 -6.17 9.52 12.75
CA ASN A 295 -6.87 9.39 11.45
C ASN A 295 -7.69 8.11 11.19
N THR A 296 -8.20 7.41 12.21
CA THR A 296 -9.41 6.57 12.05
C THR A 296 -10.68 7.37 12.24
#